data_AF-A0A929YSQ9-F1
#
_entry.id   AF-A0A929YSQ9-F1
#
_cell.length_a   1.000
_cell.length_b   1.000
_cell.length_c   1.000
_cell.angle_alpha   90.00
_cell.angle_beta   90.00
_cell.angle_gamma   90.00
#
_symmetry.space_group_name_H-M   'P 1'
#
loop_
_entity.id
_entity.type
_entity.pdbx_description
1 polymer ?
#
loop_
_entity_poly.entity_id
_entity_poly.type
_entity_poly.pdbx_seq_one_letter_code
_entity_poly.pdbx_strand_id
1 'polypeptide(L)'
;MRCSNRSLKLIRILSLMIVLTCLGVVIAAIFVKNNLTSTKLAHQKMEELARDYYENDFYQRFTRDHVSVGQEENLGQYFEKYTQMGFSPVKLRKLLDYSEKNNKDMLKYFSHDKFSCDTNGSYALIKPKAPFSAKDYEITFALSCKEG
;
A
#
# COMPACT_ATOMS: atom_id res chain seq x y z
N MET A 1 -21.35 42.82 37.59
CA MET A 1 -20.91 41.49 37.10
C MET A 1 -19.40 41.36 37.31
N ARG A 2 -18.99 40.59 38.33
CA ARG A 2 -17.56 40.40 38.68
C ARG A 2 -17.06 39.20 37.87
N CYS A 3 -16.62 39.43 36.63
CA CYS A 3 -15.95 38.38 35.86
C CYS A 3 -14.71 37.96 36.64
N SER A 4 -14.77 36.75 37.19
CA SER A 4 -13.75 36.19 38.06
C SER A 4 -12.42 36.15 37.32
N ASN A 5 -11.39 36.82 37.86
CA ASN A 5 -10.02 36.77 37.36
C ASN A 5 -9.51 35.31 37.22
N ARG A 6 -10.17 34.35 37.89
CA ARG A 6 -9.96 32.91 37.80
C ARG A 6 -10.47 32.29 36.50
N SER A 7 -11.64 32.69 35.98
CA SER A 7 -12.15 32.19 34.69
C SER A 7 -11.35 32.74 33.51
N LEU A 8 -10.89 33.99 33.59
CA LEU A 8 -9.99 34.57 32.58
C LEU A 8 -8.63 33.86 32.52
N LYS A 9 -8.06 33.52 33.68
CA LYS A 9 -6.82 32.72 33.77
C LYS A 9 -7.00 31.31 33.24
N LEU A 10 -8.11 30.65 33.54
CA LEU A 10 -8.42 29.31 33.02
C LEU A 10 -8.59 29.31 31.50
N ILE A 11 -9.29 30.31 30.95
CA ILE A 11 -9.45 30.47 29.49
C ILE A 11 -8.10 30.73 28.81
N ARG A 12 -7.21 31.51 29.43
CA ARG A 12 -5.85 31.74 28.92
C ARG A 12 -4.98 30.48 28.94
N ILE A 13 -5.08 29.65 29.98
CA ILE A 13 -4.34 28.38 30.07
C ILE A 13 -4.87 27.38 29.02
N LEU A 14 -6.19 27.26 28.88
CA LEU A 14 -6.82 26.38 27.87
C LEU A 14 -6.44 26.79 26.44
N SER A 15 -6.47 28.08 26.12
CA SER A 15 -6.04 28.57 24.80
C SER A 15 -4.56 28.31 24.53
N LEU A 16 -3.67 28.50 25.52
CA LEU A 16 -2.24 28.16 25.40
C LEU A 16 -2.00 26.67 25.15
N MET A 17 -2.75 25.80 25.84
CA MET A 17 -2.65 24.35 25.64
C MET A 17 -3.09 23.93 24.24
N ILE A 18 -4.16 24.53 23.69
CA ILE A 18 -4.62 24.25 22.32
C ILE A 18 -3.56 24.68 21.29
N VAL A 19 -2.93 25.84 21.49
CA VAL A 19 -1.86 26.30 20.58
C VAL A 19 -0.66 25.36 20.62
N LEU A 20 -0.26 24.90 21.82
CA LEU A 20 0.84 23.94 21.99
C LEU A 20 0.54 22.58 21.36
N THR A 21 -0.69 22.06 21.49
CA THR A 21 -1.06 20.80 20.85
C THR A 21 -1.08 20.92 19.33
N CYS A 22 -1.63 22.01 18.78
CA CYS A 22 -1.59 22.26 17.34
C CYS A 22 -0.15 22.35 16.81
N LEU A 23 0.75 23.04 17.53
CA LEU A 23 2.16 23.13 17.17
C LEU A 23 2.84 21.75 17.18
N GLY A 24 2.54 20.93 18.20
CA GLY A 24 3.05 19.56 18.30
C GLY A 24 2.62 18.68 17.13
N VAL A 25 1.36 18.77 16.69
CA VAL A 25 0.86 18.02 15.52
C VAL A 25 1.59 18.43 14.24
N VAL A 26 1.84 19.73 14.03
CA VAL A 26 2.57 20.22 12.84
C VAL A 26 4.01 19.73 12.83
N ILE A 27 4.70 19.79 13.98
CA ILE A 27 6.09 19.30 14.11
C ILE A 27 6.15 17.79 13.85
N ALA A 28 5.22 17.01 14.41
CA ALA A 28 5.14 15.58 14.17
C ALA A 28 4.89 15.26 12.69
N ALA A 29 4.01 16.00 12.01
CA ALA A 29 3.74 15.83 10.58
C ALA A 29 4.98 16.12 9.71
N ILE A 30 5.76 17.16 10.03
CA ILE A 30 7.02 17.48 9.33
C ILE A 30 8.05 16.37 9.55
N PHE A 31 8.17 15.86 10.78
CA PHE A 31 9.12 14.80 11.10
C PHE A 31 8.79 13.47 10.40
N VAL A 32 7.49 13.13 10.28
CA VAL A 32 7.03 11.96 9.52
C VAL A 32 7.34 12.13 8.04
N LYS A 33 7.06 13.31 7.46
CA LYS A 33 7.33 13.60 6.05
C LYS A 33 8.84 13.52 5.72
N ASN A 34 9.70 13.99 6.61
CA ASN A 34 11.16 13.96 6.40
C ASN A 34 11.76 12.54 6.52
N ASN A 35 11.10 11.61 7.21
CA ASN A 35 11.54 10.21 7.33
C ASN A 35 11.00 9.28 6.22
N LEU A 36 10.15 9.80 5.33
CA LEU A 36 9.61 9.07 4.18
C LEU A 36 10.47 9.38 2.95
N THR A 37 11.43 8.52 2.65
CA THR A 37 12.15 8.58 1.37
C THR A 37 11.22 8.18 0.22
N SER A 38 11.40 8.75 -0.97
CA SER A 38 10.64 8.39 -2.17
C SER A 38 10.70 6.89 -2.45
N THR A 39 11.87 6.28 -2.22
CA THR A 39 12.06 4.83 -2.27
C THR A 39 11.15 4.08 -1.30
N LYS A 40 11.10 4.48 -0.01
CA LYS A 40 10.22 3.81 0.97
C LYS A 40 8.74 3.95 0.60
N LEU A 41 8.34 5.12 0.11
CA LEU A 41 6.98 5.36 -0.35
C LEU A 41 6.62 4.51 -1.57
N ALA A 42 7.52 4.41 -2.55
CA ALA A 42 7.37 3.55 -3.72
C ALA A 42 7.23 2.06 -3.31
N HIS A 43 8.01 1.59 -2.34
CA HIS A 43 7.87 0.25 -1.78
C HIS A 43 6.48 0.00 -1.18
N GLN A 44 5.97 0.92 -0.35
CA GLN A 44 4.64 0.79 0.24
C GLN A 44 3.54 0.77 -0.83
N LYS A 45 3.66 1.64 -1.84
CA LYS A 45 2.68 1.73 -2.92
C LYS A 45 2.73 0.54 -3.87
N MET A 46 3.91 -0.06 -4.07
CA MET A 46 4.05 -1.30 -4.83
C MET A 46 3.33 -2.45 -4.15
N GLU A 47 3.49 -2.59 -2.84
CA GLU A 47 2.78 -3.61 -2.05
C GLU A 47 1.27 -3.41 -2.12
N GLU A 48 0.79 -2.17 -1.96
CA GLU A 48 -0.63 -1.83 -2.06
C GLU A 48 -1.22 -2.21 -3.43
N LEU A 49 -0.53 -1.86 -4.52
CA LEU A 49 -0.94 -2.21 -5.88
C LEU A 49 -0.94 -3.73 -6.12
N ALA A 50 0.09 -4.44 -5.65
CA ALA A 50 0.21 -5.88 -5.84
C ALA A 50 -0.85 -6.65 -5.06
N ARG A 51 -1.15 -6.24 -3.83
CA ARG A 51 -2.22 -6.78 -2.99
C ARG A 51 -3.58 -6.58 -3.66
N ASP A 52 -3.86 -5.36 -4.08
CA ASP A 52 -5.13 -5.00 -4.72
C ASP A 52 -5.34 -5.77 -6.02
N TYR A 53 -4.31 -5.85 -6.86
CA TYR A 53 -4.32 -6.68 -8.07
C TYR A 53 -4.56 -8.17 -7.75
N TYR A 54 -3.93 -8.70 -6.70
CA TYR A 54 -4.13 -10.11 -6.34
C TYR A 54 -5.55 -10.37 -5.87
N GLU A 55 -6.01 -9.65 -4.87
CA GLU A 55 -7.28 -9.90 -4.17
C GLU A 55 -8.50 -9.64 -5.05
N ASN A 56 -8.47 -8.53 -5.81
CA ASN A 56 -9.64 -8.04 -6.52
C ASN A 56 -9.69 -8.43 -8.00
N ASP A 57 -8.57 -8.88 -8.58
CA ASP A 57 -8.50 -9.15 -10.01
C ASP A 57 -7.92 -10.54 -10.32
N PHE A 58 -6.67 -10.80 -9.95
CA PHE A 58 -6.01 -12.07 -10.30
C PHE A 58 -6.64 -13.27 -9.61
N TYR A 59 -6.88 -13.23 -8.30
CA TYR A 59 -7.41 -14.36 -7.55
C TYR A 59 -8.77 -14.80 -8.09
N GLN A 60 -9.67 -13.85 -8.32
CA GLN A 60 -11.01 -14.11 -8.85
C GLN A 60 -10.99 -14.70 -10.26
N ARG A 61 -10.13 -14.17 -11.15
CA ARG A 61 -9.97 -14.75 -12.49
C ARG A 61 -9.35 -16.13 -12.41
N PHE A 62 -8.33 -16.31 -11.58
CA PHE A 62 -7.64 -17.59 -11.44
C PHE A 62 -8.60 -18.68 -10.94
N THR A 63 -9.40 -18.39 -9.90
CA THR A 63 -10.38 -19.34 -9.38
C THR A 63 -11.45 -19.64 -10.42
N ARG A 64 -12.03 -18.62 -11.07
CA ARG A 64 -13.02 -18.82 -12.14
C ARG A 64 -12.50 -19.69 -13.29
N ASP A 65 -11.23 -19.51 -13.68
CA ASP A 65 -10.67 -20.17 -14.85
C ASP A 65 -10.13 -21.59 -14.54
N HIS A 66 -9.94 -21.96 -13.27
CA HIS A 66 -9.32 -23.24 -12.86
C HIS A 66 -10.17 -24.08 -11.89
N VAL A 67 -10.99 -23.45 -11.05
CA VAL A 67 -11.79 -24.13 -10.03
C VAL A 67 -13.19 -24.36 -10.59
N SER A 68 -13.60 -25.62 -10.66
CA SER A 68 -14.96 -25.96 -11.07
C SER A 68 -15.97 -25.46 -10.03
N VAL A 69 -17.15 -25.05 -10.49
CA VAL A 69 -18.25 -24.63 -9.60
C VAL A 69 -18.52 -25.73 -8.56
N GLY A 70 -18.50 -25.37 -7.27
CA GLY A 70 -18.69 -26.30 -6.16
C GLY A 70 -17.43 -27.01 -5.66
N GLN A 71 -16.23 -26.71 -6.19
CA GLN A 71 -14.95 -27.27 -5.71
C GLN A 71 -14.08 -26.24 -4.97
N GLU A 72 -14.69 -25.19 -4.43
CA GLU A 72 -14.04 -24.09 -3.70
C GLU A 72 -13.34 -24.54 -2.42
N GLU A 73 -13.69 -25.72 -1.92
CA GLU A 73 -13.02 -26.39 -0.79
C GLU A 73 -11.69 -27.06 -1.15
N ASN A 74 -11.42 -27.28 -2.46
CA ASN A 74 -10.22 -27.95 -2.96
C ASN A 74 -9.23 -26.98 -3.62
N LEU A 75 -9.09 -25.75 -3.10
CA LEU A 75 -8.16 -24.75 -3.65
C LEU A 75 -6.70 -25.24 -3.65
N GLY A 76 -6.32 -26.07 -2.68
CA GLY A 76 -4.97 -26.61 -2.56
C GLY A 76 -4.43 -27.23 -3.85
N GLN A 77 -5.23 -28.04 -4.56
CA GLN A 77 -4.79 -28.72 -5.78
C GLN A 77 -4.36 -27.75 -6.91
N TYR A 78 -4.88 -26.52 -6.89
CA TYR A 78 -4.59 -25.51 -7.92
C TYR A 78 -3.49 -24.54 -7.51
N PHE A 79 -3.43 -24.19 -6.22
CA PHE A 79 -2.52 -23.18 -5.68
C PHE A 79 -1.21 -23.74 -5.14
N GLU A 80 -1.18 -24.99 -4.67
CA GLU A 80 -0.03 -25.58 -3.97
C GLU A 80 1.26 -25.55 -4.80
N LYS A 81 1.16 -25.79 -6.12
CA LYS A 81 2.30 -25.73 -7.04
C LYS A 81 3.00 -24.36 -7.11
N TYR A 82 2.32 -23.30 -6.67
CA TYR A 82 2.85 -21.94 -6.65
C TYR A 82 3.38 -21.51 -5.28
N THR A 83 3.25 -22.33 -4.23
CA THR A 83 3.73 -21.99 -2.88
C THR A 83 5.24 -21.76 -2.82
N GLN A 84 6.03 -22.54 -3.57
CA GLN A 84 7.48 -22.44 -3.58
C GLN A 84 7.99 -21.34 -4.53
N MET A 85 7.59 -21.40 -5.81
CA MET A 85 8.09 -20.50 -6.85
C MET A 85 7.31 -19.18 -6.94
N GLY A 86 6.06 -19.15 -6.48
CA GLY A 86 5.12 -18.07 -6.73
C GLY A 86 4.48 -18.13 -8.11
N PHE A 87 3.51 -17.24 -8.33
CA PHE A 87 2.98 -16.96 -9.66
C PHE A 87 4.02 -16.24 -10.53
N SER A 88 3.76 -16.13 -11.83
CA SER A 88 4.62 -15.32 -12.71
C SER A 88 4.77 -13.89 -12.15
N PRO A 89 6.01 -13.36 -12.05
CA PRO A 89 6.24 -11.99 -11.60
C PRO A 89 5.38 -10.98 -12.36
N VAL A 90 4.70 -10.12 -11.62
CA VAL A 90 3.81 -9.09 -12.15
C VAL A 90 4.55 -7.76 -12.17
N LYS A 91 4.80 -7.25 -13.37
CA LYS A 91 5.53 -6.00 -13.57
C LYS A 91 4.73 -4.80 -13.06
N LEU A 92 5.42 -3.79 -12.54
CA LEU A 92 4.81 -2.53 -12.09
C LEU A 92 3.95 -1.89 -13.19
N ARG A 93 4.38 -1.92 -14.46
CA ARG A 93 3.55 -1.45 -15.59
C ARG A 93 2.17 -2.11 -15.62
N LYS A 94 2.11 -3.43 -15.46
CA LYS A 94 0.82 -4.16 -15.43
C LYS A 94 -0.01 -3.79 -14.21
N LEU A 95 0.62 -3.58 -13.05
CA LEU A 95 -0.07 -3.16 -11.83
C LEU A 95 -0.64 -1.73 -11.92
N LEU A 96 -0.02 -0.85 -12.70
CA LEU A 96 -0.53 0.50 -12.97
C LEU A 96 -1.68 0.49 -13.98
N ASP A 97 -1.64 -0.44 -14.95
CA ASP A 97 -2.56 -0.49 -16.08
C ASP A 97 -3.79 -1.40 -15.87
N TYR A 98 -3.87 -2.20 -14.79
CA TYR A 98 -4.95 -3.19 -14.67
C TYR A 98 -6.35 -2.55 -14.48
N SER A 99 -7.34 -3.19 -15.08
CA SER A 99 -8.50 -2.55 -15.73
C SER A 99 -9.57 -1.94 -14.83
N GLU A 100 -9.67 -2.33 -13.56
CA GLU A 100 -10.83 -1.90 -12.74
C GLU A 100 -10.64 -0.55 -12.05
N LYS A 101 -9.40 -0.13 -11.79
CA LYS A 101 -9.15 1.11 -11.01
C LYS A 101 -8.44 2.21 -11.76
N ASN A 102 -7.84 1.92 -12.92
CA ASN A 102 -7.06 2.89 -13.71
C ASN A 102 -6.16 3.73 -12.77
N ASN A 103 -5.23 3.06 -12.09
CA ASN A 103 -4.35 3.62 -11.06
C ASN A 103 -3.28 4.57 -11.65
N LYS A 104 -3.59 5.30 -12.72
CA LYS A 104 -2.68 6.25 -13.37
C LYS A 104 -2.25 7.36 -12.41
N ASP A 105 -3.08 7.68 -11.43
CA ASP A 105 -2.73 8.61 -10.36
C ASP A 105 -1.65 8.06 -9.41
N MET A 106 -1.49 6.73 -9.31
CA MET A 106 -0.42 6.09 -8.55
C MET A 106 0.96 6.25 -9.22
N LEU A 107 1.02 6.57 -10.51
CA LEU A 107 2.28 6.80 -11.24
C LEU A 107 3.15 7.86 -10.55
N LYS A 108 2.53 8.87 -9.93
CA LYS A 108 3.23 9.94 -9.20
C LYS A 108 4.11 9.44 -8.05
N TYR A 109 3.86 8.25 -7.52
CA TYR A 109 4.66 7.64 -6.45
C TYR A 109 5.87 6.87 -6.99
N PHE A 110 5.90 6.61 -8.29
CA PHE A 110 6.96 5.85 -8.95
C PHE A 110 7.75 6.71 -9.95
N SER A 111 7.24 7.88 -10.33
CA SER A 111 7.89 8.81 -11.23
C SER A 111 7.50 10.25 -10.89
N HIS A 112 8.47 11.01 -10.40
CA HIS A 112 8.35 12.44 -10.10
C HIS A 112 9.72 13.12 -10.21
N ASP A 113 9.79 14.44 -9.99
CA ASP A 113 11.05 15.18 -10.11
C ASP A 113 12.17 14.53 -9.28
N LYS A 114 13.28 14.21 -9.95
CA LYS A 114 14.48 13.50 -9.43
C LYS A 114 14.27 12.07 -8.90
N PHE A 115 13.12 11.44 -9.13
CA PHE A 115 12.89 10.06 -8.73
C PHE A 115 12.10 9.30 -9.79
N SER A 116 12.64 8.18 -10.27
CA SER A 116 11.94 7.35 -11.24
C SER A 116 12.25 5.87 -11.07
N CYS A 117 11.20 5.05 -11.03
CA CYS A 117 11.29 3.60 -11.04
C CYS A 117 11.08 3.04 -12.45
N ASP A 118 11.86 2.03 -12.83
CA ASP A 118 11.67 1.28 -14.06
C ASP A 118 10.42 0.40 -13.92
N THR A 119 9.36 0.75 -14.63
CA THR A 119 8.07 0.03 -14.60
C THR A 119 8.12 -1.37 -15.23
N ASN A 120 9.14 -1.65 -16.07
CA ASN A 120 9.34 -2.95 -16.69
C ASN A 120 10.38 -3.81 -15.95
N GLY A 121 11.33 -3.17 -15.26
CA GLY A 121 12.33 -3.82 -14.40
C GLY A 121 11.85 -4.08 -12.97
N SER A 122 10.83 -3.36 -12.50
CA SER A 122 10.24 -3.56 -11.18
C SER A 122 9.07 -4.55 -11.22
N TYR A 123 9.00 -5.45 -10.24
CA TYR A 123 7.98 -6.51 -10.20
C TYR A 123 7.58 -6.91 -8.78
N ALA A 124 6.39 -7.49 -8.66
CA ALA A 124 5.93 -8.22 -7.49
C ALA A 124 5.79 -9.71 -7.82
N LEU A 125 6.23 -10.56 -6.89
CA LEU A 125 6.09 -12.00 -6.90
C LEU A 125 5.17 -12.39 -5.75
N ILE A 126 4.05 -13.03 -6.09
CA ILE A 126 3.02 -13.42 -5.13
C ILE A 126 3.10 -14.94 -4.94
N LYS A 127 3.19 -15.37 -3.68
CA LYS A 127 3.23 -16.78 -3.28
C LYS A 127 2.00 -17.09 -2.42
N PRO A 128 1.05 -17.90 -2.91
CA PRO A 128 -0.10 -18.27 -2.10
C PRO A 128 0.34 -19.19 -0.94
N LYS A 129 -0.39 -19.13 0.17
CA LYS A 129 -0.15 -19.93 1.38
C LYS A 129 -1.45 -20.61 1.79
N ALA A 130 -1.37 -21.78 2.41
CA ALA A 130 -2.54 -22.44 2.99
C ALA A 130 -3.17 -21.52 4.08
N PRO A 131 -4.52 -21.43 4.19
CA PRO A 131 -5.54 -22.23 3.49
C PRO A 131 -5.94 -21.74 2.08
N PHE A 132 -5.13 -20.92 1.43
CA PHE A 132 -5.28 -20.46 0.05
C PHE A 132 -6.46 -19.53 -0.20
N SER A 133 -6.93 -18.80 0.82
CA SER A 133 -7.89 -17.73 0.58
C SER A 133 -7.28 -16.59 -0.22
N ALA A 134 -8.13 -15.66 -0.67
CA ALA A 134 -7.69 -14.44 -1.32
C ALA A 134 -6.68 -13.62 -0.50
N LYS A 135 -6.62 -13.82 0.82
CA LYS A 135 -5.72 -13.08 1.74
C LYS A 135 -4.53 -13.90 2.22
N ASP A 136 -4.49 -15.19 1.92
CA ASP A 136 -3.42 -16.08 2.38
C ASP A 136 -2.31 -16.14 1.34
N TYR A 137 -1.44 -15.14 1.36
CA TYR A 137 -0.30 -15.05 0.45
C TYR A 137 0.85 -14.27 1.06
N GLU A 138 2.00 -14.36 0.41
CA GLU A 138 3.16 -13.51 0.65
C GLU A 138 3.49 -12.76 -0.65
N ILE A 139 3.76 -11.47 -0.51
CA ILE A 139 4.26 -10.64 -1.61
C ILE A 139 5.72 -10.34 -1.35
N THR A 140 6.55 -10.70 -2.31
CA THR A 140 7.92 -10.23 -2.42
C THR A 140 8.01 -9.31 -3.62
N PHE A 141 8.80 -8.25 -3.56
CA PHE A 141 8.89 -7.31 -4.66
C PHE A 141 10.29 -6.73 -4.78
N ALA A 142 10.65 -6.39 -6.00
CA ALA A 142 11.89 -5.73 -6.35
C ALA A 142 11.55 -4.46 -7.13
N LEU A 143 12.02 -3.33 -6.61
CA LEU A 143 11.89 -2.02 -7.26
C LEU A 143 13.27 -1.59 -7.76
N SER A 144 13.35 -1.22 -9.03
CA SER A 144 14.53 -0.61 -9.62
C SER A 144 14.25 0.87 -9.81
N CYS A 145 14.70 1.71 -8.86
CA CYS A 145 14.48 3.15 -8.88
C CYS A 145 15.80 3.91 -8.93
N LYS A 146 15.77 5.07 -9.58
CA LYS A 146 16.88 6.02 -9.68
C LYS A 146 16.50 7.29 -8.93
N GLU A 147 17.40 7.74 -8.07
CA GLU A 147 17.37 9.05 -7.42
C GLU A 147 18.38 9.95 -8.17
N GLY A 148 17.95 11.15 -8.56
CA GLY A 148 18.73 12.11 -9.35
C GLY A 148 18.97 13.45 -8.66
#